data_AF-A0A7J7IDI7-F1
#
_entry.id   AF-A0A7J7IDI7-F1
#
_cell.length_a   1.000
_cell.length_b   1.000
_cell.length_c   1.000
_cell.angle_alpha   90.00
_cell.angle_beta   90.00
_cell.angle_gamma   90.00
#
_symmetry.space_group_name_H-M   'P 1'
#
loop_
_entity.id
_entity.type
_entity.pdbx_description
1 polymer ?
#
loop_
_entity_poly.entity_id
_entity_poly.type
_entity_poly.pdbx_seq_one_letter_code
_entity_poly.pdbx_strand_id
1 'polypeptide(L)'
;MTKDTTGASAEAATKSTRPKASDDRDLELTAQDAALLSTDEKTGLHGPEHCPVTTVANTEQVRALIHGIVEDYMVNPCAEEAHRALHESGLLSQPEILGAVGVQELFYMACSARGNLRQPLVRAFAGAFDGVIPVAKLVEELSATASRLLDFEDELDMPTASSVFGKCAALVLTSSCATTSDIGDFGRTVIEAAPKSRRASLLVSFLETLWQQHSSGVREQYLDSLRNAPSGGALPLHCRENDA
;
A
#
# COMPACT_ATOMS: atom_id res chain seq x y z
N MET A 1 0.00 47.77 -46.16
CA MET A 1 -1.13 47.21 -46.92
C MET A 1 -1.51 45.89 -46.28
N THR A 2 -2.64 45.91 -45.61
CA THR A 2 -3.26 44.84 -44.82
C THR A 2 -3.98 43.84 -45.72
N LYS A 3 -4.06 42.57 -45.29
CA LYS A 3 -5.28 41.79 -45.49
C LYS A 3 -5.38 40.68 -44.46
N ASP A 4 -6.15 40.99 -43.42
CA ASP A 4 -6.87 40.03 -42.59
C ASP A 4 -7.79 39.17 -43.46
N THR A 5 -7.97 37.91 -43.05
CA THR A 5 -9.15 37.12 -43.44
C THR A 5 -9.77 36.57 -42.16
N THR A 6 -10.86 37.23 -41.76
CA THR A 6 -11.81 36.79 -40.74
C THR A 6 -13.18 36.76 -41.38
N GLY A 7 -14.01 35.80 -40.97
CA GLY A 7 -15.41 35.65 -41.36
C GLY A 7 -15.63 34.33 -42.08
N ALA A 8 -16.67 33.55 -41.81
CA ALA A 8 -17.82 33.59 -40.90
C ALA A 8 -18.28 32.10 -40.84
N SER A 9 -19.20 31.58 -40.04
CA SER A 9 -20.45 32.13 -39.52
C SER A 9 -21.11 31.04 -38.68
N ALA A 10 -21.98 31.49 -37.77
CA ALA A 10 -23.20 30.82 -37.28
C ALA A 10 -23.07 29.48 -36.52
N GLU A 11 -23.46 29.51 -35.25
CA GLU A 11 -24.49 28.58 -34.80
C GLU A 11 -25.37 29.21 -33.72
N ALA A 12 -26.67 29.11 -33.94
CA ALA A 12 -27.73 29.64 -33.12
C ALA A 12 -28.25 28.53 -32.18
N ALA A 13 -28.56 28.95 -30.95
CA ALA A 13 -29.66 28.48 -30.11
C ALA A 13 -29.98 26.97 -30.07
N THR A 14 -29.65 26.33 -28.94
CA THR A 14 -30.59 25.39 -28.30
C THR A 14 -30.58 25.54 -26.79
N LYS A 15 -31.67 26.14 -26.30
CA LYS A 15 -32.15 26.12 -24.93
C LYS A 15 -32.62 24.69 -24.64
N SER A 16 -31.93 23.94 -23.79
CA SER A 16 -32.38 22.63 -23.31
C SER A 16 -32.72 22.70 -21.83
N THR A 17 -34.00 22.53 -21.59
CA THR A 17 -34.72 22.57 -20.31
C THR A 17 -34.50 21.29 -19.50
N ARG A 18 -34.16 21.49 -18.22
CA ARG A 18 -34.24 20.55 -17.09
C ARG A 18 -35.48 19.64 -17.13
N PRO A 19 -35.34 18.32 -16.94
CA PRO A 19 -36.44 17.49 -16.45
C PRO A 19 -36.59 17.61 -14.93
N LYS A 20 -37.81 17.92 -14.48
CA LYS A 20 -38.26 17.68 -13.10
C LYS A 20 -38.43 16.18 -12.91
N ALA A 21 -37.91 15.64 -11.81
CA ALA A 21 -38.37 14.37 -11.26
C ALA A 21 -39.67 14.63 -10.50
N SER A 22 -40.72 13.87 -10.81
CA SER A 22 -41.89 13.71 -9.97
C SER A 22 -42.28 12.22 -9.89
N ASP A 23 -42.78 11.90 -8.71
CA ASP A 23 -43.71 10.84 -8.35
C ASP A 23 -43.14 9.45 -8.01
N ASP A 24 -42.99 9.28 -6.70
CA ASP A 24 -43.80 8.35 -5.90
C ASP A 24 -43.87 6.90 -6.40
N ARG A 25 -43.06 6.05 -5.77
CA ARG A 25 -43.53 4.76 -5.30
C ARG A 25 -42.95 4.43 -3.93
N ASP A 26 -43.85 4.45 -2.97
CA ASP A 26 -43.76 3.81 -1.67
C ASP A 26 -43.32 2.35 -1.80
N LEU A 27 -42.26 1.98 -1.08
CA LEU A 27 -41.96 0.60 -0.73
C LEU A 27 -41.88 0.55 0.79
N GLU A 28 -43.06 0.47 1.40
CA GLU A 28 -43.25 -0.04 2.75
C GLU A 28 -42.72 -1.49 2.80
N LEU A 29 -41.53 -1.69 3.35
CA LEU A 29 -41.14 -3.00 3.87
C LEU A 29 -41.72 -3.11 5.28
N THR A 30 -42.94 -3.65 5.30
CA THR A 30 -43.73 -3.97 6.49
C THR A 30 -42.96 -4.89 7.43
N ALA A 31 -43.05 -4.58 8.73
CA ALA A 31 -42.48 -5.29 9.87
C ALA A 31 -43.06 -6.71 10.08
N GLN A 32 -42.82 -7.62 9.13
CA GLN A 32 -43.41 -8.96 9.14
C GLN A 32 -42.46 -10.12 8.79
N ASP A 33 -41.14 -9.90 8.89
CA ASP A 33 -40.16 -11.00 9.10
C ASP A 33 -39.61 -11.02 10.54
N ALA A 34 -40.23 -10.23 11.43
CA ALA A 34 -40.02 -10.29 12.87
C ALA A 34 -40.81 -11.44 13.51
N ALA A 35 -40.52 -12.70 13.15
CA ALA A 35 -41.14 -13.87 13.79
C ALA A 35 -40.37 -15.19 13.64
N LEU A 36 -39.04 -15.19 13.73
CA LEU A 36 -38.28 -16.41 14.04
C LEU A 36 -37.12 -16.05 14.96
N LEU A 37 -37.44 -15.78 16.23
CA LEU A 37 -36.57 -15.94 17.42
C LEU A 37 -37.30 -15.41 18.65
N SER A 38 -38.21 -16.23 19.18
CA SER A 38 -38.56 -16.25 20.60
C SER A 38 -38.56 -17.74 20.97
N THR A 39 -38.05 -18.22 22.10
CA THR A 39 -37.77 -17.65 23.41
C THR A 39 -36.64 -18.47 24.03
N ASP A 40 -35.74 -17.85 24.79
CA ASP A 40 -35.56 -18.27 26.18
C ASP A 40 -34.75 -17.22 26.96
N GLU A 41 -35.45 -16.61 27.93
CA GLU A 41 -34.85 -15.84 29.01
C GLU A 41 -33.97 -16.74 29.88
N LYS A 42 -32.71 -16.35 30.10
CA LYS A 42 -32.21 -16.09 31.45
C LYS A 42 -30.79 -15.52 31.47
N THR A 43 -30.58 -14.66 32.46
CA THR A 43 -29.31 -14.16 33.03
C THR A 43 -28.55 -13.08 32.22
N GLY A 44 -28.90 -11.82 32.50
CA GLY A 44 -28.06 -10.87 33.25
C GLY A 44 -26.67 -10.50 32.71
N LEU A 45 -26.48 -9.17 32.55
CA LEU A 45 -25.22 -8.41 32.48
C LEU A 45 -24.35 -8.62 31.22
N HIS A 46 -24.16 -7.58 30.40
CA HIS A 46 -22.85 -6.99 30.04
C HIS A 46 -22.99 -5.77 29.09
N GLY A 47 -21.93 -4.93 29.06
CA GLY A 47 -21.82 -3.58 28.48
C GLY A 47 -21.86 -3.47 26.95
N PRO A 48 -21.40 -2.33 26.38
CA PRO A 48 -21.74 -1.87 25.03
C PRO A 48 -21.28 -2.83 23.94
N GLU A 49 -22.08 -2.87 22.87
CA GLU A 49 -21.94 -3.71 21.67
C GLU A 49 -20.48 -3.86 21.21
N HIS A 50 -19.89 -5.02 21.48
CA HIS A 50 -18.73 -5.47 20.74
C HIS A 50 -19.20 -5.92 19.36
N CYS A 51 -18.94 -5.11 18.33
CA CYS A 51 -18.83 -5.62 16.97
C CYS A 51 -17.85 -6.80 16.99
N PRO A 52 -18.26 -8.00 16.55
CA PRO A 52 -17.34 -9.14 16.53
C PRO A 52 -16.19 -8.79 15.58
N VAL A 53 -14.98 -8.68 16.14
CA VAL A 53 -13.75 -8.61 15.36
C VAL A 53 -13.63 -9.94 14.62
N THR A 54 -13.91 -9.91 13.32
CA THR A 54 -13.73 -11.07 12.44
C THR A 54 -12.23 -11.36 12.36
N THR A 55 -11.75 -12.29 13.17
CA THR A 55 -10.39 -12.82 13.05
C THR A 55 -10.27 -13.51 11.69
N VAL A 56 -9.53 -12.92 10.76
CA VAL A 56 -9.31 -13.48 9.42
C VAL A 56 -8.45 -14.73 9.59
N ALA A 57 -9.06 -15.90 9.56
CA ALA A 57 -8.41 -17.17 9.89
C ALA A 57 -7.56 -17.77 8.75
N ASN A 58 -7.47 -17.12 7.58
CA ASN A 58 -6.79 -17.67 6.41
C ASN A 58 -5.85 -16.63 5.75
N THR A 59 -4.55 -16.95 5.69
CA THR A 59 -3.51 -16.15 5.01
C THR A 59 -3.82 -15.89 3.54
N GLU A 60 -4.39 -16.86 2.81
CA GLU A 60 -4.78 -16.68 1.41
C GLU A 60 -5.93 -15.67 1.26
N GLN A 61 -6.84 -15.63 2.24
CA GLN A 61 -7.90 -14.63 2.25
C GLN A 61 -7.34 -13.24 2.52
N VAL A 62 -6.40 -13.10 3.46
CA VAL A 62 -5.70 -11.84 3.71
C VAL A 62 -4.97 -11.37 2.45
N ARG A 63 -4.26 -12.29 1.77
CA ARG A 63 -3.56 -12.02 0.51
C ARG A 63 -4.50 -11.48 -0.55
N ALA A 64 -5.63 -12.14 -0.79
CA ALA A 64 -6.63 -11.71 -1.76
C ALA A 64 -7.23 -10.33 -1.42
N LEU A 65 -7.48 -10.05 -0.14
CA LEU A 65 -7.97 -8.75 0.32
C LEU A 65 -6.94 -7.64 0.07
N ILE A 66 -5.67 -7.87 0.44
CA ILE A 66 -4.58 -6.91 0.21
C ILE A 66 -4.44 -6.65 -1.29
N HIS A 67 -4.44 -7.70 -2.11
CA HIS A 67 -4.36 -7.59 -3.55
C HIS A 67 -5.47 -6.69 -4.11
N GLY A 68 -6.72 -6.95 -3.74
CA GLY A 68 -7.88 -6.15 -4.18
C GLY A 68 -7.77 -4.69 -3.77
N ILE A 69 -7.36 -4.42 -2.52
CA ILE A 69 -7.18 -3.04 -2.03
C ILE A 69 -6.10 -2.30 -2.81
N VAL A 70 -4.98 -2.97 -3.14
CA VAL A 70 -3.90 -2.37 -3.95
C VAL A 70 -4.38 -2.08 -5.36
N GLU A 71 -5.07 -3.02 -6.01
CA GLU A 71 -5.61 -2.82 -7.36
C GLU A 71 -6.66 -1.70 -7.41
N ASP A 72 -7.57 -1.65 -6.45
CA ASP A 72 -8.57 -0.58 -6.33
C ASP A 72 -7.89 0.79 -6.14
N TYR A 73 -6.88 0.87 -5.28
CA TYR A 73 -6.11 2.09 -5.06
C TYR A 73 -5.30 2.51 -6.30
N MET A 74 -4.83 1.56 -7.12
CA MET A 74 -4.20 1.87 -8.41
C MET A 74 -5.15 2.57 -9.38
N VAL A 75 -6.44 2.21 -9.35
CA VAL A 75 -7.48 2.78 -10.22
C VAL A 75 -8.01 4.11 -9.66
N ASN A 76 -8.28 4.14 -8.35
CA ASN A 76 -8.77 5.32 -7.63
C ASN A 76 -7.93 5.54 -6.36
N PRO A 77 -6.89 6.40 -6.39
CA PRO A 77 -5.97 6.58 -5.27
C PRO A 77 -6.61 7.44 -4.17
N CYS A 78 -7.59 6.87 -3.48
CA CYS A 78 -8.33 7.49 -2.40
C CYS A 78 -7.98 6.80 -1.07
N ALA A 79 -7.23 7.50 -0.21
CA ALA A 79 -6.81 6.98 1.09
C ALA A 79 -8.00 6.62 2.00
N GLU A 80 -9.09 7.40 1.95
CA GLU A 80 -10.29 7.13 2.73
C GLU A 80 -10.97 5.82 2.30
N GLU A 81 -10.99 5.52 1.00
CA GLU A 81 -11.58 4.28 0.48
C GLU A 81 -10.73 3.06 0.86
N ALA A 82 -9.40 3.16 0.75
CA ALA A 82 -8.49 2.12 1.22
C ALA A 82 -8.64 1.88 2.73
N HIS A 83 -8.68 2.95 3.53
CA HIS A 83 -8.85 2.84 4.98
C HIS A 83 -10.19 2.19 5.36
N ARG A 84 -11.27 2.55 4.66
CA ARG A 84 -12.58 1.91 4.83
C ARG A 84 -12.54 0.43 4.46
N ALA A 85 -11.92 0.06 3.33
CA ALA A 85 -11.79 -1.33 2.92
C ALA A 85 -11.02 -2.16 3.96
N LEU A 86 -9.93 -1.60 4.52
CA LEU A 86 -9.15 -2.23 5.59
C LEU A 86 -9.93 -2.40 6.89
N HIS A 87 -10.79 -1.42 7.21
CA HIS A 87 -11.67 -1.49 8.37
C HIS A 87 -12.75 -2.56 8.18
N GLU A 88 -13.46 -2.54 7.05
CA GLU A 88 -14.53 -3.50 6.71
C GLU A 88 -14.01 -4.94 6.62
N SER A 89 -12.78 -5.13 6.14
CA SER A 89 -12.14 -6.44 6.07
C SER A 89 -11.54 -6.91 7.41
N GLY A 90 -11.59 -6.08 8.45
CA GLY A 90 -10.98 -6.37 9.76
C GLY A 90 -9.45 -6.38 9.78
N LEU A 91 -8.79 -5.92 8.71
CA LEU A 91 -7.33 -5.90 8.60
C LEU A 91 -6.72 -4.71 9.36
N LEU A 92 -7.48 -3.63 9.54
CA LEU A 92 -7.01 -2.44 10.24
C LEU A 92 -6.61 -2.73 11.70
N SER A 93 -7.27 -3.69 12.36
CA SER A 93 -6.93 -4.11 13.72
C SER A 93 -5.80 -5.16 13.79
N GLN A 94 -5.17 -5.49 12.66
CA GLN A 94 -4.19 -6.57 12.55
C GLN A 94 -2.91 -6.13 11.80
N PRO A 95 -2.22 -5.06 12.25
CA PRO A 95 -1.05 -4.51 11.56
C PRO A 95 0.12 -5.49 11.42
N GLU A 96 0.25 -6.45 12.34
CA GLU A 96 1.28 -7.50 12.28
C GLU A 96 1.08 -8.43 11.08
N ILE A 97 -0.15 -8.92 10.90
CA ILE A 97 -0.51 -9.79 9.78
C ILE A 97 -0.42 -9.01 8.47
N LEU A 98 -0.90 -7.77 8.49
CA LEU A 98 -0.87 -6.88 7.34
C LEU A 98 0.56 -6.58 6.88
N GLY A 99 1.49 -6.36 7.81
CA GLY A 99 2.92 -6.21 7.50
C GLY A 99 3.49 -7.47 6.85
N ALA A 100 3.32 -8.62 7.50
CA ALA A 100 3.92 -9.87 7.06
C ALA A 100 3.36 -10.37 5.72
N VAL A 101 2.03 -10.43 5.60
CA VAL A 101 1.37 -10.91 4.39
C VAL A 101 1.43 -9.84 3.30
N GLY A 102 1.31 -8.56 3.65
CA GLY A 102 1.26 -7.47 2.69
C GLY A 102 2.58 -7.23 1.97
N VAL A 103 3.71 -7.24 2.68
CA VAL A 103 5.03 -7.08 2.03
C VAL A 103 5.34 -8.25 1.11
N GLN A 104 5.00 -9.48 1.53
CA GLN A 104 5.16 -10.65 0.67
C GLN A 104 4.25 -10.56 -0.56
N GLU A 105 2.96 -10.27 -0.37
CA GLU A 105 2.02 -10.16 -1.49
C GLU A 105 2.42 -9.05 -2.48
N LEU A 106 2.81 -7.89 -1.97
CA LEU A 106 3.37 -6.82 -2.80
C LEU A 106 4.52 -7.33 -3.68
N PHE A 107 5.43 -8.11 -3.10
CA PHE A 107 6.56 -8.65 -3.84
C PHE A 107 6.13 -9.63 -4.92
N TYR A 108 5.21 -10.55 -4.62
CA TYR A 108 4.61 -11.45 -5.61
C TYR A 108 3.95 -10.67 -6.75
N MET A 109 3.09 -9.70 -6.41
CA MET A 109 2.44 -8.82 -7.38
C MET A 109 3.45 -8.09 -8.26
N ALA A 110 4.53 -7.56 -7.68
CA ALA A 110 5.57 -6.86 -8.43
C ALA A 110 6.37 -7.78 -9.36
N CYS A 111 6.64 -9.02 -8.95
CA CYS A 111 7.28 -10.03 -9.80
C CYS A 111 6.39 -10.41 -10.99
N SER A 112 5.10 -10.62 -10.75
CA SER A 112 4.11 -10.98 -11.78
C SER A 112 3.70 -9.80 -12.68
N ALA A 113 3.82 -8.56 -12.21
CA ALA A 113 3.43 -7.39 -12.97
C ALA A 113 4.35 -7.14 -14.18
N ARG A 114 3.73 -6.64 -15.27
CA ARG A 114 4.44 -6.12 -16.44
C ARG A 114 5.31 -4.92 -16.03
N GLY A 115 6.48 -4.77 -16.66
CA GLY A 115 7.53 -3.84 -16.21
C GLY A 115 7.07 -2.40 -15.97
N ASN A 116 6.14 -1.87 -16.76
CA ASN A 116 5.59 -0.51 -16.62
C ASN A 116 4.54 -0.37 -15.50
N LEU A 117 3.96 -1.47 -15.03
CA LEU A 117 2.95 -1.48 -13.96
C LEU A 117 3.54 -1.67 -12.56
N ARG A 118 4.79 -2.16 -12.47
CA ARG A 118 5.46 -2.43 -11.19
C ARG A 118 5.55 -1.21 -10.29
N GLN A 119 6.02 -0.09 -10.81
CA GLN A 119 6.19 1.12 -9.99
C GLN A 119 4.84 1.71 -9.54
N PRO A 120 3.82 1.87 -10.41
CA PRO A 120 2.47 2.23 -9.97
C PRO A 120 1.91 1.31 -8.88
N LEU A 121 2.10 -0.01 -9.02
CA LEU A 121 1.62 -1.00 -8.07
C LEU A 121 2.25 -0.86 -6.69
N VAL A 122 3.58 -0.72 -6.64
CA VAL A 122 4.28 -0.54 -5.36
C VAL A 122 3.90 0.79 -4.69
N ARG A 123 3.69 1.85 -5.48
CA ARG A 123 3.19 3.13 -4.97
C ARG A 123 1.76 3.04 -4.45
N ALA A 124 0.91 2.27 -5.10
CA ALA A 124 -0.45 2.05 -4.65
C ALA A 124 -0.50 1.30 -3.33
N PHE A 125 0.33 0.26 -3.16
CA PHE A 125 0.52 -0.38 -1.86
C PHE A 125 0.97 0.65 -0.81
N ALA A 126 2.04 1.39 -1.08
CA ALA A 126 2.56 2.33 -0.09
C ALA A 126 1.55 3.42 0.30
N GLY A 127 0.71 3.87 -0.64
CA GLY A 127 -0.36 4.82 -0.37
C GLY A 127 -1.57 4.21 0.36
N ALA A 128 -2.01 3.02 -0.04
CA ALA A 128 -3.17 2.35 0.55
C ALA A 128 -2.93 1.94 2.01
N PHE A 129 -1.67 1.67 2.37
CA PHE A 129 -1.27 1.22 3.71
C PHE A 129 -0.52 2.28 4.52
N ASP A 130 -0.47 3.52 4.03
CA ASP A 130 0.17 4.63 4.74
C ASP A 130 -0.49 4.86 6.11
N GLY A 131 0.33 5.01 7.14
CA GLY A 131 -0.11 5.14 8.53
C GLY A 131 -0.77 3.89 9.14
N VAL A 132 -0.99 2.81 8.37
CA VAL A 132 -1.58 1.56 8.87
C VAL A 132 -0.51 0.55 9.29
N ILE A 133 0.51 0.35 8.45
CA ILE A 133 1.65 -0.51 8.79
C ILE A 133 2.77 0.37 9.38
N PRO A 134 3.18 0.16 10.64
CA PRO A 134 4.30 0.91 11.21
C PRO A 134 5.58 0.73 10.39
N VAL A 135 6.36 1.79 10.23
CA VAL A 135 7.61 1.74 9.45
C VAL A 135 8.55 0.65 9.96
N ALA A 136 8.70 0.51 11.28
CA ALA A 136 9.50 -0.56 11.88
C ALA A 136 9.05 -1.96 11.42
N LYS A 137 7.73 -2.17 11.30
CA LYS A 137 7.15 -3.43 10.82
C LYS A 137 7.39 -3.62 9.32
N LEU A 138 7.26 -2.57 8.52
CA LEU A 138 7.64 -2.63 7.09
C LEU A 138 9.10 -3.04 6.92
N VAL A 139 10.02 -2.47 7.71
CA VAL A 139 11.46 -2.78 7.64
C VAL A 139 11.74 -4.21 8.07
N GLU A 140 11.10 -4.68 9.15
CA GLU A 140 11.18 -6.07 9.60
C GLU A 140 10.78 -7.04 8.47
N GLU A 141 9.62 -6.81 7.86
CA GLU A 141 9.04 -7.73 6.87
C GLU A 141 9.73 -7.64 5.51
N LEU A 142 10.23 -6.45 5.14
CA LEU A 142 11.14 -6.29 4.00
C LEU A 142 12.43 -7.07 4.25
N SER A 143 13.00 -7.01 5.44
CA SER A 143 14.23 -7.75 5.79
C SER A 143 14.00 -9.25 5.79
N ALA A 144 12.86 -9.70 6.33
CA ALA A 144 12.46 -11.11 6.31
C ALA A 144 12.30 -11.61 4.87
N THR A 145 11.64 -10.85 4.01
CA THR A 145 11.48 -11.16 2.57
C THR A 145 12.84 -11.18 1.86
N ALA A 146 13.71 -10.19 2.14
CA ALA A 146 15.06 -10.11 1.58
C ALA A 146 15.91 -11.35 1.91
N SER A 147 15.80 -11.86 3.13
CA SER A 147 16.54 -13.04 3.59
C SER A 147 16.18 -14.32 2.83
N ARG A 148 14.97 -14.38 2.26
CA ARG A 148 14.40 -15.51 1.52
C ARG A 148 14.43 -15.33 0.00
N LEU A 149 15.16 -14.35 -0.52
CA LEU A 149 15.14 -14.04 -1.95
C LEU A 149 15.51 -15.20 -2.87
N LEU A 150 16.42 -16.09 -2.46
CA LEU A 150 16.77 -17.26 -3.28
C LEU A 150 15.59 -18.23 -3.39
N ASP A 151 14.84 -18.43 -2.30
CA ASP A 151 13.63 -19.27 -2.31
C ASP A 151 12.60 -18.71 -3.30
N PHE A 152 12.41 -17.38 -3.31
CA PHE A 152 11.50 -16.72 -4.24
C PHE A 152 11.98 -16.80 -5.70
N GLU A 153 13.28 -16.68 -5.95
CA GLU A 153 13.83 -16.83 -7.31
C GLU A 153 13.58 -18.24 -7.85
N ASP A 154 13.72 -19.25 -6.99
CA ASP A 154 13.45 -20.66 -7.33
C ASP A 154 11.94 -20.91 -7.50
N GLU A 155 11.09 -20.41 -6.60
CA GLU A 155 9.63 -20.57 -6.64
C GLU A 155 9.00 -19.88 -7.86
N LEU A 156 9.49 -18.70 -8.21
CA LEU A 156 8.96 -17.87 -9.30
C LEU A 156 9.63 -18.12 -10.65
N ASP A 157 10.63 -19.00 -10.72
CA ASP A 157 11.52 -19.18 -11.88
C ASP A 157 12.04 -17.82 -12.42
N MET A 158 12.44 -16.94 -11.49
CA MET A 158 12.73 -15.53 -11.79
C MET A 158 14.10 -15.13 -11.24
N PRO A 159 15.20 -15.30 -12.02
CA PRO A 159 16.55 -14.94 -11.57
C PRO A 159 16.76 -13.43 -11.33
N THR A 160 15.75 -12.61 -11.63
CA THR A 160 15.75 -11.16 -11.42
C THR A 160 14.92 -10.71 -10.22
N ALA A 161 14.39 -11.65 -9.42
CA ALA A 161 13.54 -11.32 -8.28
C ALA A 161 14.27 -10.40 -7.28
N SER A 162 15.59 -10.58 -7.06
CA SER A 162 16.39 -9.65 -6.24
C SER A 162 16.39 -8.21 -6.76
N SER A 163 16.41 -8.02 -8.09
CA SER A 163 16.39 -6.70 -8.71
C SER A 163 14.99 -6.08 -8.62
N VAL A 164 13.94 -6.87 -8.79
CA VAL A 164 12.56 -6.41 -8.57
C VAL A 164 12.36 -6.01 -7.12
N PHE A 165 12.83 -6.82 -6.18
CA PHE A 165 12.74 -6.57 -4.75
C PHE A 165 13.46 -5.28 -4.34
N GLY A 166 14.69 -5.05 -4.83
CA GLY A 166 15.42 -3.82 -4.52
C GLY A 166 14.68 -2.56 -4.96
N LYS A 167 14.02 -2.59 -6.13
CA LYS A 167 13.14 -1.49 -6.57
C LYS A 167 11.93 -1.33 -5.66
N CYS A 168 11.29 -2.44 -5.28
CA CYS A 168 10.11 -2.41 -4.40
C CYS A 168 10.46 -1.82 -3.03
N ALA A 169 11.53 -2.32 -2.40
CA ALA A 169 12.00 -1.84 -1.12
C ALA A 169 12.32 -0.33 -1.14
N ALA A 170 12.99 0.15 -2.20
CA ALA A 170 13.25 1.59 -2.35
C ALA A 170 11.95 2.40 -2.40
N LEU A 171 10.99 2.00 -3.22
CA LEU A 171 9.71 2.71 -3.36
C LEU A 171 8.90 2.71 -2.04
N VAL A 172 8.84 1.58 -1.34
CA VAL A 172 8.13 1.47 -0.05
C VAL A 172 8.79 2.37 0.99
N LEU A 173 10.12 2.30 1.14
CA LEU A 173 10.83 3.10 2.14
C LEU A 173 10.75 4.59 1.83
N THR A 174 10.90 5.01 0.58
CA THR A 174 10.75 6.43 0.21
C THR A 174 9.35 6.97 0.49
N SER A 175 8.33 6.12 0.39
CA SER A 175 6.95 6.54 0.66
C SER A 175 6.60 6.53 2.15
N SER A 176 7.25 5.67 2.94
CA SER A 176 6.89 5.44 4.36
C SER A 176 7.80 6.18 5.35
N CYS A 177 9.01 6.57 4.94
CA CYS A 177 9.97 7.22 5.82
C CYS A 177 9.85 8.75 5.77
N ALA A 178 10.04 9.39 6.93
CA ALA A 178 9.99 10.84 7.04
C ALA A 178 11.28 11.52 6.55
N THR A 179 12.44 10.88 6.72
CA THR A 179 13.74 11.48 6.39
C THR A 179 14.55 10.64 5.41
N THR A 180 15.49 11.30 4.73
CA THR A 180 16.43 10.65 3.82
C THR A 180 17.42 9.74 4.54
N SER A 181 17.75 10.05 5.81
CA SER A 181 18.59 9.19 6.64
C SER A 181 17.91 7.86 6.93
N ASP A 182 16.63 7.89 7.31
CA ASP A 182 15.86 6.68 7.63
C ASP A 182 15.80 5.73 6.43
N ILE A 183 15.57 6.27 5.22
CA ILE A 183 15.56 5.48 3.98
C ILE A 183 16.92 4.79 3.76
N GLY A 184 18.02 5.49 4.03
CA GLY A 184 19.37 4.92 3.93
C GLY A 184 19.64 3.83 4.96
N ASP A 185 19.33 4.09 6.23
CA ASP A 185 19.59 3.18 7.34
C ASP A 185 18.71 1.92 7.28
N PHE A 186 17.43 2.09 6.97
CA PHE A 186 16.51 0.97 6.76
C PHE A 186 16.82 0.23 5.46
N GLY A 187 17.16 0.95 4.39
CA GLY A 187 17.61 0.36 3.13
C GLY A 187 18.82 -0.54 3.34
N ARG A 188 19.81 -0.08 4.11
CA ARG A 188 20.97 -0.89 4.51
C ARG A 188 20.56 -2.15 5.25
N THR A 189 19.67 -2.01 6.24
CA THR A 189 19.17 -3.16 7.04
C THR A 189 18.58 -4.24 6.14
N VAL A 190 17.71 -3.85 5.19
CA VAL A 190 17.09 -4.76 4.22
C VAL A 190 18.15 -5.39 3.29
N ILE A 191 19.11 -4.59 2.80
CA ILE A 191 20.21 -5.08 1.94
C ILE A 191 21.10 -6.08 2.69
N GLU A 192 21.41 -5.83 3.95
CA GLU A 192 22.26 -6.69 4.77
C GLU A 192 21.55 -8.00 5.16
N ALA A 193 20.22 -8.00 5.27
CA ALA A 193 19.43 -9.22 5.49
C ALA A 193 19.47 -10.18 4.29
N ALA A 194 19.69 -9.66 3.07
CA ALA A 194 19.71 -10.48 1.86
C ALA A 194 20.92 -11.45 1.78
N PRO A 195 20.78 -12.59 1.07
CA PRO A 195 21.89 -13.50 0.77
C PRO A 195 23.06 -12.77 0.12
N LYS A 196 24.29 -13.09 0.53
CA LYS A 196 25.52 -12.42 0.06
C LYS A 196 25.63 -12.37 -1.47
N SER A 197 25.18 -13.42 -2.16
CA SER A 197 25.16 -13.54 -3.63
C SER A 197 24.19 -12.59 -4.33
N ARG A 198 23.24 -11.98 -3.60
CA ARG A 198 22.21 -11.06 -4.13
C ARG A 198 22.33 -9.62 -3.64
N ARG A 199 23.07 -9.36 -2.56
CA ARG A 199 23.24 -8.01 -2.00
C ARG A 199 23.63 -6.96 -3.02
N ALA A 200 24.57 -7.28 -3.92
CA ALA A 200 25.01 -6.35 -4.96
C ALA A 200 23.88 -6.00 -5.95
N SER A 201 23.14 -7.00 -6.45
CA SER A 201 22.02 -6.78 -7.36
C SER A 201 20.88 -5.98 -6.69
N LEU A 202 20.57 -6.33 -5.44
CA LEU A 202 19.58 -5.63 -4.64
C LEU A 202 19.98 -4.18 -4.41
N LEU A 203 21.22 -3.93 -3.95
CA LEU A 203 21.76 -2.58 -3.73
C LEU A 203 21.73 -1.73 -5.01
N VAL A 204 22.17 -2.29 -6.14
CA VAL A 204 22.17 -1.56 -7.42
C VAL A 204 20.76 -1.13 -7.79
N SER A 205 19.81 -2.06 -7.78
CA SER A 205 18.42 -1.76 -8.15
C SER A 205 17.70 -0.82 -7.17
N PHE A 206 18.04 -0.92 -5.88
CA PHE A 206 17.58 -0.01 -4.83
C PHE A 206 18.07 1.42 -5.09
N LEU A 207 19.38 1.59 -5.30
CA LEU A 207 19.98 2.89 -5.55
C LEU A 207 19.53 3.49 -6.89
N GLU A 208 19.42 2.69 -7.96
CA GLU A 208 18.86 3.14 -9.23
C GLU A 208 17.47 3.75 -9.07
N THR A 209 16.65 3.14 -8.22
CA THR A 209 15.30 3.63 -7.93
C THR A 209 15.34 4.94 -7.16
N LEU A 210 16.15 5.05 -6.11
CA LEU A 210 16.32 6.31 -5.38
C LEU A 210 16.88 7.43 -6.27
N TRP A 211 17.83 7.10 -7.15
CA TRP A 211 18.39 8.04 -8.11
C TRP A 211 17.34 8.57 -9.07
N GLN A 212 16.42 7.73 -9.55
CA GLN A 212 15.33 8.18 -10.41
C GLN A 212 14.35 9.12 -9.70
N GLN A 213 14.22 9.02 -8.37
CA GLN A 213 13.22 9.78 -7.60
C GLN A 213 13.72 11.12 -7.04
N HIS A 214 15.02 11.28 -6.83
CA HIS A 214 15.55 12.43 -6.11
C HIS A 214 16.59 13.24 -6.91
N SER A 215 16.81 14.50 -6.53
CA SER A 215 17.85 15.38 -7.10
C SER A 215 19.26 15.01 -6.61
N SER A 216 20.31 15.50 -7.28
CA SER A 216 21.74 15.21 -6.98
C SER A 216 22.10 15.34 -5.50
N GLY A 217 21.70 16.42 -4.82
CA GLY A 217 22.06 16.66 -3.42
C GLY A 217 21.43 15.67 -2.42
N VAL A 218 20.20 15.22 -2.68
CA VAL A 218 19.53 14.21 -1.84
C VAL A 218 20.17 12.83 -2.03
N ARG A 219 20.68 12.56 -3.23
CA ARG A 219 21.37 11.30 -3.55
C ARG A 219 22.70 11.14 -2.82
N GLU A 220 23.44 12.24 -2.61
CA GLU A 220 24.69 12.24 -1.85
C GLU A 220 24.45 11.91 -0.38
N GLN A 221 23.36 12.43 0.21
CA GLN A 221 22.95 12.11 1.58
C GLN A 221 22.66 10.62 1.76
N TYR A 222 21.97 9.98 0.80
CA TYR A 222 21.73 8.53 0.86
C TYR A 222 23.03 7.72 0.86
N LEU A 223 23.98 8.10 -0.02
CA LEU A 223 25.27 7.41 -0.08
C LEU A 223 26.05 7.59 1.22
N ASP A 224 25.98 8.76 1.84
CA ASP A 224 26.66 9.02 3.10
C ASP A 224 26.03 8.24 4.26
N SER A 225 24.70 8.13 4.36
CA SER A 225 24.04 7.26 5.36
C SER A 225 24.41 5.80 5.16
N LEU A 226 24.38 5.29 3.92
CA LEU A 226 24.77 3.90 3.61
C LEU A 226 26.24 3.61 3.98
N ARG A 227 27.13 4.57 3.80
CA ARG A 227 28.57 4.45 4.10
C ARG A 227 28.88 4.57 5.59
N ASN A 228 28.19 5.48 6.30
CA ASN A 228 28.55 5.89 7.65
C ASN A 228 27.70 5.26 8.75
N ALA A 229 26.65 4.49 8.42
CA ALA A 229 25.89 3.79 9.45
C ALA A 229 26.81 2.85 10.29
N PRO A 230 26.65 2.82 11.61
CA PRO A 230 27.47 1.96 12.46
C PRO A 230 27.27 0.49 12.06
N SER A 231 28.37 -0.22 11.85
CA SER A 231 28.35 -1.66 11.62
C SER A 231 27.93 -2.37 12.92
N GLY A 232 26.63 -2.59 13.07
CA GLY A 232 26.03 -3.35 14.15
C GLY A 232 25.53 -2.48 15.31
N GLY A 233 24.22 -2.54 15.56
CA GLY A 233 23.61 -2.16 16.83
C GLY A 233 22.68 -0.93 16.77
N ALA A 234 21.38 -1.22 16.98
CA ALA A 234 20.27 -0.31 17.24
C ALA A 234 19.84 0.62 16.08
N LEU A 235 18.62 0.38 15.59
CA LEU A 235 17.84 1.30 14.76
C LEU A 235 17.70 2.63 15.53
N PRO A 236 18.14 3.78 14.99
CA PRO A 236 17.74 5.07 15.53
C PRO A 236 16.25 5.26 15.23
N LEU A 237 15.39 4.88 16.19
CA LEU A 237 13.96 5.14 16.14
C LEU A 237 13.73 6.65 16.37
N HIS A 238 13.87 7.46 15.33
CA HIS A 238 13.15 8.73 15.25
C HIS A 238 11.89 8.54 14.41
N CYS A 239 11.04 7.61 14.86
CA CYS A 239 9.67 7.54 14.35
C CYS A 239 8.83 8.55 15.10
N ARG A 240 8.03 9.29 14.34
CA ARG A 240 7.04 10.28 14.76
C ARG A 240 6.22 9.73 15.94
N GLU A 241 6.45 10.28 17.14
CA GLU A 241 5.45 10.21 18.22
C GLU A 241 4.27 11.05 17.72
N ASN A 242 3.19 10.38 17.32
CA ASN A 242 1.91 11.04 17.11
C ASN A 242 1.37 11.37 18.51
N ASP A 243 1.62 12.59 18.96
CA ASP A 243 0.85 13.18 20.06
C ASP A 243 -0.63 13.27 19.65
N ALA A 244 -1.47 12.82 20.58
CA ALA A 244 -2.93 12.76 20.52
C ALA A 244 -3.61 14.14 20.40
#